data_AF-A0A3L7WGS5-F1
#
_entry.id   AF-A0A3L7WGS5-F1
#
_cell.length_a   1.000
_cell.length_b   1.000
_cell.length_c   1.000
_cell.angle_alpha   90.00
_cell.angle_beta   90.00
_cell.angle_gamma   90.00
#
_symmetry.space_group_name_H-M   'P 1'
#
loop_
_entity.id
_entity.type
_entity.pdbx_description
1 polymer ?
#
loop_
_entity_poly.entity_id
_entity_poly.type
_entity_poly.pdbx_seq_one_letter_code
_entity_poly.pdbx_strand_id
1 'polypeptide(L)' 'IPLESNDFRIEPEITAKILLRKHRIYEVPVSYIGRTYEEGKKMKPSQGFWAIWALFKYRFLA' A
#
# COMPACT_ATOMS: atom_id res chain seq x y z
N ILE A 1 -10.39 -6.62 9.98
CA ILE A 1 -9.14 -5.91 10.39
C ILE A 1 -9.52 -4.45 10.50
N PRO A 2 -9.45 -3.78 11.67
CA PRO A 2 -9.73 -2.34 11.70
C PRO A 2 -8.63 -1.64 10.91
N LEU A 3 -9.02 -0.86 9.89
CA LEU A 3 -8.13 -0.04 9.08
C LEU A 3 -8.17 1.39 9.61
N GLU A 4 -7.02 2.05 9.67
CA GLU A 4 -6.88 3.41 10.19
C GLU A 4 -6.55 4.42 9.09
N SER A 5 -5.86 3.98 8.03
CA SER A 5 -5.43 4.86 6.94
C SER A 5 -6.53 5.07 5.89
N ASN A 6 -6.82 6.33 5.58
CA ASN A 6 -7.75 6.75 4.51
C ASN A 6 -7.02 7.35 3.29
N ASP A 7 -5.74 7.01 3.13
CA ASP A 7 -4.86 7.53 2.06
C ASP A 7 -3.94 6.42 1.53
N PHE A 8 -2.90 6.80 0.78
CA PHE A 8 -1.95 5.87 0.15
C PHE A 8 -1.22 4.93 1.14
N ARG A 9 -1.29 5.19 2.45
CA ARG A 9 -0.77 4.31 3.51
C ARG A 9 -1.64 3.07 3.75
N ILE A 10 -2.83 2.99 3.15
CA ILE A 10 -3.73 1.85 3.29
C ILE A 10 -3.12 0.55 2.72
N GLU A 11 -2.41 0.64 1.59
CA GLU A 11 -1.75 -0.53 0.97
C GLU A 11 -0.68 -1.16 1.87
N PRO A 12 0.29 -0.38 2.42
CA PRO A 12 1.25 -0.94 3.37
C PRO A 12 0.60 -1.40 4.69
N GLU A 13 -0.45 -0.72 5.17
CA GLU A 13 -1.19 -1.15 6.38
C GLU A 13 -1.85 -2.51 6.21
N ILE A 14 -2.60 -2.71 5.12
CA ILE A 14 -3.29 -3.97 4.82
C ILE A 14 -2.26 -5.09 4.71
N THR A 15 -1.19 -4.87 3.94
CA THR A 15 -0.13 -5.84 3.73
C THR A 15 0.51 -6.27 5.05
N ALA A 16 0.91 -5.31 5.89
CA ALA A 16 1.54 -5.60 7.17
C ALA A 16 0.59 -6.36 8.11
N LYS A 17 -0.68 -5.94 8.22
CA LYS A 17 -1.66 -6.61 9.08
C LYS A 17 -2.00 -8.02 8.61
N ILE A 18 -2.02 -8.28 7.30
CA ILE A 18 -2.21 -9.62 6.72
C ILE A 18 -1.04 -10.53 7.09
N LEU A 19 0.20 -10.04 6.93
CA LEU A 19 1.41 -10.79 7.24
C LEU A 19 1.56 -11.09 8.74
N LEU A 20 1.35 -10.09 9.60
CA LEU A 20 1.42 -10.26 11.06
C LEU A 20 0.40 -11.27 11.59
N ARG A 21 -0.80 -11.34 10.98
CA ARG A 21 -1.86 -12.28 11.33
C ARG A 21 -1.72 -13.65 10.65
N LYS A 22 -0.66 -13.85 9.85
CA LYS A 22 -0.38 -15.09 9.11
C LYS A 22 -1.55 -15.57 8.25
N HIS A 23 -2.27 -14.63 7.63
CA HIS A 23 -3.34 -14.97 6.69
C HIS A 23 -2.75 -15.56 5.40
N ARG A 24 -3.51 -16.45 4.76
CA ARG A 24 -3.11 -17.07 3.50
C ARG A 24 -3.35 -16.09 2.35
N ILE A 25 -2.29 -15.82 1.58
CA ILE A 25 -2.34 -14.94 0.40
C ILE A 25 -2.65 -15.79 -0.82
N TYR A 26 -3.62 -15.35 -1.62
CA TYR A 26 -3.97 -15.95 -2.90
C TYR A 26 -3.72 -14.92 -4.00
N GLU A 27 -2.93 -15.30 -5.00
CA GLU A 27 -2.68 -14.46 -6.16
C GLU A 27 -3.79 -14.69 -7.19
N VAL A 28 -4.40 -13.60 -7.65
CA VAL A 28 -5.49 -13.61 -8.64
C VAL A 28 -5.04 -12.78 -9.83
N PRO A 29 -5.18 -13.28 -11.08
CA PRO A 29 -4.81 -12.51 -12.25
C PRO A 29 -5.71 -11.27 -12.40
N VAL A 30 -5.09 -10.13 -12.67
CA VAL A 30 -5.79 -8.86 -12.91
C VAL A 30 -5.37 -8.32 -14.28
N SER A 31 -6.35 -7.86 -15.06
CA SER A 31 -6.11 -7.08 -16.28
C SER A 31 -6.24 -5.61 -15.95
N TYR A 32 -5.23 -4.80 -16.30
CA TYR A 32 -5.21 -3.36 -16.09
C TYR A 32 -4.74 -2.64 -17.34
N ILE A 33 -5.40 -1.53 -17.67
CA ILE A 33 -4.97 -0.64 -18.77
C ILE A 33 -4.16 0.49 -18.13
N GLY A 34 -2.85 0.45 -18.36
CA GLY A 34 -1.92 1.47 -17.87
C GLY A 34 -2.16 2.83 -18.52
N ARG A 35 -1.96 3.90 -17.74
CA ARG A 35 -1.85 5.26 -18.29
C ARG A 35 -0.51 5.44 -18.99
N THR A 36 -0.46 6.28 -20.02
CA THR A 36 0.79 6.59 -20.71
C THR A 36 1.64 7.55 -19.88
N TYR A 37 2.95 7.55 -20.09
CA TYR A 37 3.86 8.48 -19.39
C TYR A 37 3.54 9.95 -19.70
N GLU A 38 2.98 10.22 -20.88
CA GLU A 38 2.60 11.54 -21.37
C GLU A 38 1.41 12.14 -20.60
N GLU A 39 0.56 11.32 -19.98
CA GLU A 39 -0.55 11.78 -19.11
C GLU A 39 -0.05 12.29 -17.74
N GLY A 40 1.23 12.06 -17.42
CA GLY A 40 1.83 12.41 -16.14
C GLY A 40 1.41 11.47 -14.99
N LYS A 41 2.24 11.40 -13.95
CA LYS A 41 1.93 10.63 -12.75
C LYS A 41 1.00 11.45 -11.83
N LYS A 42 -0.20 10.95 -11.57
CA LYS A 42 -1.11 11.53 -10.55
C LYS A 42 -0.56 11.42 -9.11
N MET A 43 0.46 10.61 -8.89
CA MET A 43 1.08 10.41 -7.58
C MET A 43 2.06 11.54 -7.28
N LYS A 44 1.83 12.24 -6.16
CA LYS A 44 2.77 13.25 -5.66
C LYS A 44 3.95 12.56 -4.99
N PRO A 45 5.21 13.03 -5.15
CA PRO A 45 6.37 12.45 -4.46
C PRO A 45 6.21 12.40 -2.93
N SER A 46 5.45 13.34 -2.35
CA SER A 46 5.12 13.35 -0.92
C SER A 46 4.36 12.09 -0.47
N GLN A 47 3.55 11.47 -1.35
CA GLN A 47 2.89 10.20 -1.04
C GLN A 47 3.89 9.05 -0.89
N GLY A 48 5.01 9.09 -1.62
CA GLY A 48 6.09 8.12 -1.47
C GLY A 48 6.73 8.19 -0.09
N PHE A 49 6.96 9.40 0.45
CA PHE A 49 7.48 9.57 1.81
C PHE A 49 6.52 8.99 2.86
N TRP A 50 5.22 9.26 2.73
CA TRP A 50 4.20 8.69 3.63
C TRP A 50 4.11 7.16 3.54
N ALA A 51 4.30 6.59 2.36
CA ALA A 51 4.35 5.15 2.17
C ALA A 51 5.56 4.52 2.89
N ILE A 52 6.74 5.13 2.78
CA ILE A 52 7.94 4.70 3.51
C ILE A 52 7.73 4.78 5.02
N TRP A 53 7.14 5.88 5.50
CA TRP A 53 6.80 6.04 6.91
C TRP A 53 5.82 4.96 7.40
N ALA A 54 4.78 4.65 6.62
CA ALA A 54 3.83 3.59 6.96
C ALA A 54 4.51 2.21 7.03
N LEU A 55 5.37 1.89 6.06
CA LEU A 55 6.15 0.63 6.09
C LEU A 55 7.01 0.54 7.35
N PHE A 56 7.71 1.61 7.73
CA PHE A 56 8.51 1.64 8.95
C PHE A 56 7.64 1.47 10.21
N LYS A 57 6.53 2.22 10.32
CA LYS A 57 5.59 2.13 11.44
C LYS A 57 5.08 0.70 11.62
N TYR A 58 4.53 0.09 10.57
CA TYR A 58 3.94 -1.25 10.68
C TYR A 58 4.97 -2.39 10.75
N ARG A 59 6.24 -2.14 10.44
CA ARG A 59 7.31 -3.13 10.59
C ARG A 59 7.86 -3.21 12.01
N PHE A 60 7.92 -2.08 12.73
CA PHE A 60 8.61 -1.97 14.02
C PHE A 60 7.70 -1.62 15.20
N LEU A 61 6.55 -0.98 14.99
CA LEU A 61 5.66 -0.52 16.06
C LEU A 61 4.31 -1.28 16.12
N ALA A 62 4.04 -2.21 15.19
CA ALA A 62 2.76 -2.91 15.07
C ALA A 62 2.84 -4.40 15.41
#